data_AF-A0A3R8N8Q4-F1
#
_entry.id   AF-A0A3R8N8Q4-F1
#
_cell.length_a   1.000
_cell.length_b   1.000
_cell.length_c   1.000
_cell.angle_alpha   90.00
_cell.angle_beta   90.00
_cell.angle_gamma   90.00
#
_symmetry.space_group_name_H-M   'P 1'
#
loop_
_entity.id
_entity.type
_entity.pdbx_description
1 polymer ?
#
loop_
_entity_poly.entity_id
_entity_poly.type
_entity_poly.pdbx_seq_one_letter_code
_entity_poly.pdbx_strand_id
1 'polypeptide(L)'
;MNQNVTNLKLAERGALLSIGAYIVLSGIKLVAGQLFHSDALRADAFNNISDIIGNIAVLVGLKMAQKPADTDHKFGHWKMEDLASLITSFIMFVVGFQVLYDTLQKLISNSSIEVDIMGAIVGIFSALVMLAVYLYNNRLAKKVRSKALEAAAKDNLSDAVTSVGTSIAIFAAAFNFPIVDKIAAIIITFFILKTAYDIFMESFFTLSDGFDENLLKKYEEDILKLPKIVSVKSQRGRTYGANIYLDVVLEMNPDLSVYESHEVTEQVEQLLTLKHGVFDVDIHVEPSEIPHDEMYEHVYDKLFRFETEIQAHANGYEELIDDQYLLIDAKGRYRNKTQMLVDHPIQTTYLSNYQMTSISQKSKLVTFEIGDYVHTSLWRRHENWTVIFHQISKKQA
;
A
#
# COMPACT_ATOMS: atom_id res chain seq x y z
N MET A 1 17.38 -8.25 13.40
CA MET A 1 16.68 -7.16 14.11
C MET A 1 15.91 -6.39 13.05
N ASN A 2 14.58 -6.30 13.17
CA ASN A 2 13.73 -5.76 12.11
C ASN A 2 14.18 -4.31 11.75
N GLN A 3 14.45 -4.04 10.47
CA GLN A 3 15.03 -2.78 10.00
C GLN A 3 14.16 -1.59 10.43
N ASN A 4 12.84 -1.79 10.49
CA ASN A 4 11.87 -0.79 10.89
C ASN A 4 11.97 -0.42 12.38
N VAL A 5 12.25 -1.37 13.27
CA VAL A 5 12.53 -1.07 14.70
C VAL A 5 13.83 -0.26 14.84
N THR A 6 14.84 -0.57 14.02
CA THR A 6 16.10 0.19 14.01
C THR A 6 15.88 1.62 13.53
N ASN A 7 15.03 1.81 12.53
CA ASN A 7 14.61 3.13 12.04
C ASN A 7 13.89 3.95 13.12
N LEU A 8 12.98 3.34 13.88
CA LEU A 8 12.33 4.01 15.01
C LEU A 8 13.34 4.44 16.09
N LYS A 9 14.33 3.59 16.42
CA LYS A 9 15.41 3.97 17.36
C LYS A 9 16.27 5.12 16.85
N LEU A 10 16.48 5.21 15.54
CA LEU A 10 17.13 6.37 14.93
C LEU A 10 16.25 7.61 15.03
N ALA A 11 14.94 7.47 14.83
CA ALA A 11 13.98 8.55 14.95
C ALA A 11 13.96 9.14 16.37
N GLU A 12 14.05 8.30 17.41
CA GLU A 12 14.15 8.74 18.81
C GLU A 12 15.33 9.69 19.05
N ARG A 13 16.47 9.47 18.37
CA ARG A 13 17.63 10.36 18.51
C ARG A 13 17.33 11.76 18.00
N GLY A 14 16.53 11.87 16.95
CA GLY A 14 16.08 13.16 16.42
C GLY A 14 15.14 13.89 17.38
N ALA A 15 14.19 13.17 17.98
CA ALA A 15 13.32 13.73 19.02
C ALA A 15 14.11 14.17 20.27
N LEU A 16 15.08 13.36 20.72
CA LEU A 16 15.97 13.73 21.82
C LEU A 16 16.84 14.95 21.50
N LEU A 17 17.29 15.08 20.25
CA LEU A 17 18.01 16.28 19.79
C LEU A 17 17.12 17.53 19.90
N SER A 18 15.86 17.47 19.45
CA SER A 18 14.91 18.58 19.60
C SER A 18 14.72 18.95 21.07
N ILE A 19 14.44 17.96 21.94
CA ILE A 19 14.24 18.19 23.38
C ILE A 19 15.48 18.87 23.99
N GLY A 20 16.68 18.37 23.68
CA GLY A 20 17.92 18.96 24.15
C GLY A 20 18.12 20.40 23.67
N ALA A 21 17.82 20.67 22.39
CA ALA A 21 17.89 22.01 21.83
C ALA A 21 16.91 22.97 22.51
N TYR A 22 15.65 22.57 22.69
CA TYR A 22 14.65 23.38 23.37
C TYR A 22 15.02 23.67 24.83
N ILE A 23 15.50 22.67 25.58
CA ILE A 23 15.95 22.88 26.97
C ILE A 23 17.10 23.89 27.03
N VAL A 24 18.10 23.75 26.15
CA VAL A 24 19.24 24.67 26.11
C VAL A 24 18.80 26.08 25.70
N LEU A 25 17.97 26.21 24.66
CA LEU A 25 17.48 27.50 24.19
C LEU A 25 16.57 28.19 25.22
N SER A 26 15.65 27.46 25.85
CA SER A 26 14.83 27.98 26.95
C SER A 26 15.71 28.48 28.11
N GLY A 27 16.74 27.73 28.49
CA GLY A 27 17.69 28.16 29.51
C GLY A 27 18.41 29.46 29.13
N ILE A 28 18.91 29.55 27.90
CA ILE A 28 19.56 30.76 27.38
C ILE A 28 18.58 31.94 27.37
N LYS A 29 17.36 31.76 26.84
CA LYS A 29 16.32 32.80 26.75
C LYS A 29 15.88 33.27 28.14
N LEU A 30 15.73 32.38 29.13
CA LEU A 30 15.40 32.76 30.52
C LEU A 30 16.50 33.60 31.18
N VAL A 31 17.77 33.16 31.06
CA VAL A 31 18.91 33.90 31.62
C VAL A 31 19.06 35.25 30.93
N ALA A 32 18.98 35.29 29.60
CA ALA A 32 19.03 36.53 28.82
C ALA A 32 17.84 37.45 29.17
N GLY A 33 16.63 36.92 29.27
CA GLY A 33 15.44 37.67 29.66
C GLY A 33 15.55 38.29 31.05
N GLN A 34 16.19 37.60 32.00
CA GLN A 34 16.46 38.15 33.33
C GLN A 34 17.55 39.24 33.31
N LEU A 35 18.64 39.02 32.58
CA LEU A 35 19.77 39.95 32.50
C LEU A 35 19.42 41.22 31.72
N PHE A 36 18.63 41.10 30.66
CA PHE A 36 18.24 42.20 29.78
C PHE A 36 16.86 42.79 30.10
N HIS A 37 16.22 42.32 31.18
CA HIS A 37 14.86 42.72 31.57
C HIS A 37 13.83 42.61 30.42
N SER A 38 13.96 41.54 29.62
CA SER A 38 13.10 41.29 28.46
C SER A 38 11.96 40.35 28.80
N ASP A 39 10.74 40.88 28.82
CA ASP A 39 9.53 40.07 28.98
C ASP A 39 9.22 39.25 27.72
N ALA A 40 9.64 39.72 26.55
CA ALA A 40 9.51 38.98 25.29
C ALA A 40 10.33 37.69 25.33
N LEU A 41 11.60 37.74 25.78
CA LEU A 41 12.45 36.55 25.90
C LEU A 41 11.95 35.58 26.97
N ARG A 42 11.42 36.09 28.09
CA ARG A 42 10.84 35.24 29.13
C ARG A 42 9.61 34.49 28.59
N ALA A 43 8.69 35.19 27.94
CA ALA A 43 7.49 34.58 27.36
C ALA A 43 7.85 33.53 26.30
N ASP A 44 8.80 33.84 25.42
CA ASP A 44 9.29 32.92 24.40
C ASP A 44 9.96 31.67 25.01
N ALA A 45 10.70 31.82 26.12
CA ALA A 45 11.26 30.67 26.82
C ALA A 45 10.21 29.75 27.46
N PHE A 46 9.07 30.31 27.91
CA PHE A 46 7.93 29.54 28.40
C PHE A 46 7.17 28.85 27.26
N ASN A 47 7.07 29.48 26.08
CA ASN A 47 6.45 28.85 24.92
C ASN A 47 7.20 27.58 24.49
N ASN A 48 8.53 27.62 24.50
CA ASN A 48 9.37 26.45 24.26
C ASN A 48 9.06 25.24 25.18
N ILE A 49 8.36 25.42 26.31
CA ILE A 49 7.91 24.29 27.16
C ILE A 49 6.85 23.44 26.44
N SER A 50 5.93 24.07 25.71
CA SER A 50 4.92 23.37 24.91
C SER A 50 5.59 22.49 23.85
N ASP A 51 6.67 22.97 23.24
CA ASP A 51 7.43 22.23 22.24
C ASP A 51 8.20 21.05 22.85
N ILE A 52 8.74 21.23 24.07
CA ILE A 52 9.33 20.12 24.84
C ILE A 52 8.27 19.05 25.11
N ILE A 53 7.07 19.43 25.54
CA ILE A 53 5.96 18.49 25.80
C ILE A 53 5.57 17.77 24.51
N GLY A 54 5.46 18.48 23.39
CA GLY A 54 5.19 17.89 22.07
C GLY A 54 6.25 16.86 21.68
N ASN A 55 7.53 17.19 21.83
CA ASN A 55 8.62 16.26 21.52
C ASN A 55 8.70 15.07 22.50
N ILE A 56 8.29 15.24 23.76
CA ILE A 56 8.13 14.12 24.71
C ILE A 56 7.00 13.19 24.24
N ALA A 57 5.86 13.72 23.78
CA ALA A 57 4.79 12.91 23.20
C ALA A 57 5.29 12.11 21.99
N VAL A 58 6.06 12.73 21.09
CA VAL A 58 6.72 12.04 19.97
C VAL A 58 7.66 10.93 20.47
N LEU A 59 8.52 11.22 21.45
CA LEU A 59 9.46 10.24 21.99
C LEU A 59 8.75 9.03 22.63
N VAL A 60 7.67 9.28 23.39
CA VAL A 60 6.85 8.22 23.99
C VAL A 60 6.17 7.40 22.89
N GLY A 61 5.58 8.04 21.89
CA GLY A 61 4.98 7.38 20.74
C GLY A 61 5.93 6.45 20.01
N LEU A 62 7.13 6.93 19.70
CA LEU A 62 8.20 6.16 19.06
C LEU A 62 8.64 4.96 19.91
N LYS A 63 8.75 5.13 21.25
CA LYS A 63 9.05 4.02 22.17
C LYS A 63 7.95 2.98 22.21
N MET A 64 6.69 3.42 22.22
CA MET A 64 5.54 2.51 22.22
C MET A 64 5.43 1.77 20.89
N ALA A 65 5.68 2.44 19.76
CA ALA A 65 5.64 1.83 18.43
C ALA A 65 6.69 0.73 18.21
N GLN A 66 7.80 0.77 18.96
CA GLN A 66 8.82 -0.29 18.92
C GLN A 66 8.40 -1.58 19.63
N LYS A 67 7.31 -1.58 20.40
CA LYS A 67 6.86 -2.79 21.07
C LYS A 67 6.40 -3.81 20.02
N PRO A 68 6.87 -5.07 20.11
CA PRO A 68 6.42 -6.12 19.21
C PRO A 68 4.92 -6.41 19.38
N ALA A 69 4.38 -7.24 18.50
CA ALA A 69 3.02 -7.76 18.65
C ALA A 69 2.85 -8.50 19.98
N ASP A 70 1.70 -8.32 20.61
CA ASP A 70 1.31 -8.97 21.85
C ASP A 70 -0.10 -9.60 21.75
N THR A 71 -0.71 -9.95 22.89
CA THR A 71 -2.03 -10.61 22.89
C THR A 71 -3.13 -9.69 22.38
N ASP A 72 -3.02 -8.39 22.65
CA ASP A 72 -4.07 -7.41 22.41
C ASP A 72 -3.79 -6.59 21.13
N HIS A 73 -2.54 -6.62 20.65
CA HIS A 73 -2.07 -5.95 19.42
C HIS A 73 -1.34 -6.95 18.52
N LYS A 74 -2.10 -7.77 17.77
CA LYS A 74 -1.56 -8.82 16.89
C LYS A 74 -0.69 -8.31 15.74
N PHE A 75 -0.94 -7.09 15.28
CA PHE A 75 -0.16 -6.43 14.24
C PHE A 75 1.00 -5.57 14.80
N GLY A 76 1.20 -5.56 16.12
CA GLY A 76 2.17 -4.69 16.79
C GLY A 76 1.65 -3.29 17.07
N HIS A 77 2.52 -2.46 17.62
CA HIS A 77 2.16 -1.15 18.15
C HIS A 77 2.47 0.02 17.19
N TRP A 78 2.70 -0.27 15.91
CA TRP A 78 3.18 0.71 14.93
C TRP A 78 2.30 1.97 14.82
N LYS A 79 0.97 1.86 14.96
CA LYS A 79 0.04 3.00 14.96
C LYS A 79 0.28 4.02 16.09
N MET A 80 1.04 3.67 17.13
CA MET A 80 1.37 4.60 18.22
C MET A 80 2.24 5.76 17.74
N GLU A 81 2.96 5.60 16.63
CA GLU A 81 3.68 6.68 15.98
C GLU A 81 2.73 7.72 15.37
N ASP A 82 1.73 7.25 14.61
CA ASP A 82 0.72 8.12 14.00
C ASP A 82 -0.11 8.84 15.07
N LEU A 83 -0.44 8.14 16.17
CA LEU A 83 -1.12 8.73 17.32
C LEU A 83 -0.29 9.84 17.98
N ALA A 84 1.02 9.66 18.13
CA ALA A 84 1.88 10.70 18.69
C ALA A 84 2.01 11.91 17.77
N SER A 85 2.02 11.69 16.45
CA SER A 85 1.97 12.76 15.44
C SER A 85 0.66 13.56 15.56
N LEU A 86 -0.47 12.85 15.74
CA LEU A 86 -1.77 13.45 15.96
C LEU A 86 -1.80 14.29 17.25
N ILE A 87 -1.32 13.75 18.37
CA ILE A 87 -1.23 14.49 19.65
C ILE A 87 -0.37 15.75 19.50
N THR A 88 0.76 15.64 18.79
CA THR A 88 1.64 16.79 18.52
C THR A 88 0.91 17.87 17.73
N SER A 89 0.14 17.49 16.70
CA SER A 89 -0.67 18.45 15.94
C SER A 89 -1.71 19.16 16.80
N PHE A 90 -2.30 18.49 17.80
CA PHE A 90 -3.21 19.12 18.75
C PHE A 90 -2.50 20.14 19.64
N ILE A 91 -1.31 19.81 20.15
CA ILE A 91 -0.49 20.76 20.92
C ILE A 91 -0.16 21.99 20.06
N MET A 92 0.24 21.78 18.81
CA MET A 92 0.51 22.86 17.86
C MET A 92 -0.74 23.72 17.57
N PHE A 93 -1.93 23.12 17.48
CA PHE A 93 -3.17 23.89 17.36
C PHE A 93 -3.42 24.76 18.58
N VAL A 94 -3.26 24.23 19.79
CA VAL A 94 -3.44 24.99 21.03
C VAL A 94 -2.49 26.20 21.05
N VAL A 95 -1.21 25.98 20.75
CA VAL A 95 -0.21 27.06 20.66
C VAL A 95 -0.57 28.05 19.54
N GLY A 96 -0.94 27.56 18.35
CA GLY A 96 -1.32 28.41 17.23
C GLY A 96 -2.56 29.27 17.51
N PHE A 97 -3.57 28.73 18.20
CA PHE A 97 -4.75 29.49 18.60
C PHE A 97 -4.45 30.49 19.72
N GLN A 98 -3.53 30.16 20.63
CA GLN A 98 -3.05 31.11 21.63
C GLN A 98 -2.33 32.29 20.97
N VAL A 99 -1.42 32.02 20.02
CA VAL A 99 -0.73 33.07 19.25
C VAL A 99 -1.73 33.90 18.42
N LEU A 100 -2.75 33.27 17.84
CA LEU A 100 -3.82 33.98 17.14
C LEU A 100 -4.57 34.92 18.07
N TYR A 101 -4.95 34.43 19.26
CA TYR A 101 -5.66 35.22 20.26
C TYR A 101 -4.83 36.44 20.69
N ASP A 102 -3.56 36.23 21.03
CA ASP A 102 -2.63 37.31 21.42
C ASP A 102 -2.44 38.32 20.28
N THR A 103 -2.35 37.83 19.04
CA THR A 103 -2.25 38.68 17.83
C THR A 103 -3.49 39.55 17.66
N LEU A 104 -4.69 38.97 17.78
CA LEU A 104 -5.95 39.71 17.68
C LEU A 104 -6.09 40.75 18.81
N GLN A 105 -5.70 40.40 20.03
CA GLN A 105 -5.74 41.32 21.16
C GLN A 105 -4.80 42.51 20.96
N LYS A 106 -3.57 42.28 20.46
CA LYS A 106 -2.62 43.34 20.10
C LYS A 106 -3.14 44.24 18.97
N LEU A 107 -3.80 43.66 17.97
CA LEU A 107 -4.42 44.42 16.88
C LEU A 107 -5.54 45.36 17.38
N ILE A 108 -6.38 44.89 18.30
CA ILE A 108 -7.51 45.65 18.85
C ILE A 108 -7.04 46.73 19.83
N SER A 109 -6.12 46.39 20.74
CA SER A 109 -5.62 47.32 21.77
C SER A 109 -4.66 48.38 21.23
N ASN A 110 -4.20 48.23 19.99
CA ASN A 110 -3.21 49.09 19.32
C ASN A 110 -1.92 49.28 20.14
N SER A 111 -1.59 48.30 21.00
CA SER A 111 -0.35 48.28 21.78
C SER A 111 0.85 48.06 20.85
N SER A 112 1.86 48.91 20.94
CA SER A 112 3.15 48.69 20.27
C SER A 112 4.01 47.70 21.06
N ILE A 113 4.77 46.86 20.36
CA ILE A 113 5.82 46.04 20.97
C ILE A 113 6.89 46.97 21.56
N GLU A 114 7.32 46.68 22.80
CA GLU A 114 8.51 47.30 23.35
C GLU A 114 9.74 46.88 22.53
N VAL A 115 10.49 47.87 22.06
CA VAL A 115 11.66 47.63 21.21
C VAL A 115 12.78 47.00 22.03
N ASP A 116 12.82 45.67 22.05
CA ASP A 116 13.86 44.88 22.70
C ASP A 116 14.85 44.31 21.66
N ILE A 117 15.84 45.12 21.32
CA ILE A 117 16.87 44.77 20.34
C ILE A 117 17.68 43.53 20.80
N MET A 118 17.93 43.38 22.10
CA MET A 118 18.66 42.23 22.62
C MET A 118 17.82 40.95 22.49
N GLY A 119 16.52 41.04 22.76
CA GLY A 119 15.56 39.97 22.49
C GLY A 119 15.53 39.54 21.04
N ALA A 120 15.52 40.49 20.10
CA ALA A 120 15.56 40.18 18.67
C ALA A 120 16.86 39.46 18.26
N ILE A 121 18.02 39.84 18.80
CA ILE A 121 19.29 39.18 18.50
C ILE A 121 19.29 37.73 19.03
N VAL A 122 18.82 37.53 20.26
CA VAL A 122 18.69 36.19 20.85
C VAL A 122 17.65 35.36 20.09
N GLY A 123 16.56 35.97 19.62
CA GLY A 123 15.56 35.36 18.76
C GLY A 123 16.14 34.86 17.43
N ILE A 124 16.96 35.67 16.74
CA ILE A 124 17.66 35.25 15.52
C ILE A 124 18.61 34.07 15.82
N PHE A 125 19.35 34.14 16.92
CA PHE A 125 20.22 33.03 17.32
C PHE A 125 19.42 31.74 17.56
N SER A 126 18.30 31.83 18.27
CA SER A 126 17.37 30.70 18.50
C SER A 126 16.86 30.14 17.17
N ALA A 127 16.43 31.01 16.26
CA ALA A 127 15.96 30.61 14.94
C ALA A 127 17.01 29.85 14.13
N LEU A 128 18.28 30.29 14.15
CA LEU A 128 19.37 29.61 13.45
C LEU A 128 19.62 28.21 14.01
N VAL A 129 19.60 28.07 15.34
CA VAL A 129 19.74 26.77 16.00
C VAL A 129 18.56 25.86 15.62
N MET A 130 17.34 26.35 15.71
CA MET A 130 16.14 25.56 15.41
C MET A 130 16.02 25.20 13.93
N LEU A 131 16.45 26.08 13.04
CA LEU A 131 16.56 25.77 11.61
C LEU A 131 17.58 24.66 11.36
N ALA A 132 18.73 24.66 12.05
CA ALA A 132 19.71 23.59 11.95
C ALA A 132 19.16 22.25 12.46
N VAL A 133 18.45 22.26 13.59
CA VAL A 133 17.77 21.07 14.14
C VAL A 133 16.69 20.57 13.18
N TYR A 134 15.87 21.46 12.61
CA TYR A 134 14.89 21.12 11.59
C TYR A 134 15.53 20.44 10.38
N LEU A 135 16.59 21.02 9.81
CA LEU A 135 17.24 20.46 8.63
C LEU A 135 17.81 19.05 8.90
N TYR A 136 18.36 18.83 10.10
CA TYR A 136 18.82 17.51 10.51
C TYR A 136 17.65 16.53 10.69
N ASN A 137 16.63 16.90 11.46
CA ASN A 137 15.50 16.03 11.77
C ASN A 137 14.63 15.74 10.55
N ASN A 138 14.41 16.69 9.66
CA ASN A 138 13.66 16.48 8.42
C ASN A 138 14.38 15.49 7.49
N ARG A 139 15.70 15.61 7.36
CA ARG A 139 16.50 14.62 6.61
C ARG A 139 16.44 13.24 7.23
N LEU A 140 16.51 13.17 8.56
CA LEU A 140 16.43 11.91 9.30
C LEU A 140 15.04 11.28 9.18
N ALA A 141 13.97 12.06 9.38
CA ALA A 141 12.58 11.65 9.25
C ALA A 141 12.30 11.03 7.89
N LYS A 142 12.72 11.69 6.81
CA LYS A 142 12.60 11.16 5.44
C LYS A 142 13.40 9.89 5.22
N LYS A 143 14.61 9.81 5.78
CA LYS A 143 15.48 8.63 5.67
C LYS A 143 14.88 7.41 6.39
N VAL A 144 14.30 7.61 7.57
CA VAL A 144 13.72 6.54 8.39
C VAL A 144 12.22 6.33 8.16
N ARG A 145 11.60 7.16 7.31
CA ARG A 145 10.15 7.21 7.03
C ARG A 145 9.30 7.36 8.28
N SER A 146 9.74 8.21 9.22
CA SER A 146 9.05 8.43 10.49
C SER A 146 8.17 9.68 10.44
N LYS A 147 6.86 9.49 10.53
CA LYS A 147 5.86 10.57 10.57
C LYS A 147 5.93 11.36 11.86
N ALA A 148 6.17 10.69 12.99
CA ALA A 148 6.28 11.39 14.28
C ALA A 148 7.53 12.28 14.34
N LEU A 149 8.65 11.84 13.79
CA LEU A 149 9.83 12.70 13.68
C LEU A 149 9.62 13.81 12.65
N GLU A 150 8.89 13.57 11.57
CA GLU A 150 8.54 14.61 10.61
C GLU A 150 7.67 15.70 11.26
N ALA A 151 6.67 15.31 12.06
CA ALA A 151 5.85 16.24 12.84
C ALA A 151 6.73 17.09 13.79
N ALA A 152 7.63 16.45 14.55
CA ALA A 152 8.60 17.17 15.40
C ALA A 152 9.52 18.10 14.60
N ALA A 153 9.93 17.71 13.39
CA ALA A 153 10.73 18.58 12.53
C ALA A 153 9.94 19.79 12.04
N LYS A 154 8.68 19.60 11.63
CA LYS A 154 7.79 20.69 11.21
C LYS A 154 7.51 21.67 12.37
N ASP A 155 7.39 21.17 13.59
CA ASP A 155 7.29 21.97 14.81
C ASP A 155 8.56 22.82 15.04
N ASN A 156 9.74 22.21 14.93
CA ASN A 156 11.03 22.93 14.97
C ASN A 156 11.13 24.05 13.91
N LEU A 157 10.61 23.80 12.70
CA LEU A 157 10.54 24.81 11.65
C LEU A 157 9.58 25.95 12.02
N SER A 158 8.44 25.61 12.61
CA SER A 158 7.43 26.56 13.09
C SER A 158 8.02 27.52 14.13
N ASP A 159 8.80 27.00 15.09
CA ASP A 159 9.51 27.84 16.07
C ASP A 159 10.59 28.71 15.40
N ALA A 160 11.37 28.15 14.48
CA ALA A 160 12.38 28.92 13.75
C ALA A 160 11.75 30.09 12.96
N VAL A 161 10.65 29.85 12.24
CA VAL A 161 9.92 30.88 11.48
C VAL A 161 9.33 31.93 12.41
N THR A 162 8.78 31.51 13.55
CA THR A 162 8.23 32.41 14.57
C THR A 162 9.33 33.31 15.15
N SER A 163 10.45 32.73 15.56
CA SER A 163 11.62 33.43 16.08
C SER A 163 12.20 34.44 15.08
N VAL A 164 12.32 34.07 13.79
CA VAL A 164 12.74 35.02 12.73
C VAL A 164 11.72 36.15 12.56
N GLY A 165 10.44 35.79 12.43
CA GLY A 165 9.38 36.76 12.18
C GLY A 165 9.24 37.79 13.31
N THR A 166 9.27 37.35 14.56
CA THR A 166 9.27 38.24 15.74
C THR A 166 10.52 39.11 15.79
N SER A 167 11.70 38.56 15.46
CA SER A 167 12.93 39.36 15.43
C SER A 167 12.88 40.45 14.35
N ILE A 168 12.41 40.13 13.14
CA ILE A 168 12.20 41.10 12.06
C ILE A 168 11.19 42.17 12.47
N ALA A 169 10.10 41.78 13.13
CA ALA A 169 9.09 42.70 13.63
C ALA A 169 9.68 43.70 14.65
N ILE A 170 10.50 43.23 15.59
CA ILE A 170 11.17 44.11 16.58
C ILE A 170 12.15 45.07 15.89
N PHE A 171 12.96 44.59 14.93
CA PHE A 171 13.85 45.47 14.17
C PHE A 171 13.06 46.52 13.36
N ALA A 172 11.97 46.12 12.70
CA ALA A 172 11.13 47.05 11.96
C ALA A 172 10.45 48.10 12.86
N ALA A 173 10.02 47.70 14.06
CA ALA A 173 9.50 48.62 15.07
C ALA A 173 10.56 49.65 15.50
N ALA A 174 11.83 49.24 15.62
CA ALA A 174 12.94 50.16 15.91
C ALA A 174 13.15 51.23 14.81
N PHE A 175 12.78 50.93 13.56
CA PHE A 175 12.80 51.88 12.44
C PHE A 175 11.48 52.65 12.24
N ASN A 176 10.58 52.68 13.24
CA ASN A 176 9.25 53.30 13.18
C ASN A 176 8.29 52.68 12.14
N PHE A 177 8.41 51.39 11.86
CA PHE A 177 7.45 50.63 11.03
C PHE A 177 6.65 49.60 11.86
N PRO A 178 5.80 50.02 12.82
CA PRO A 178 5.05 49.11 13.70
C PRO A 178 3.99 48.27 12.97
N ILE A 179 3.66 48.61 11.73
CA ILE A 179 2.71 47.83 10.92
C ILE A 179 3.29 46.47 10.50
N VAL A 180 4.63 46.36 10.43
CA VAL A 180 5.33 45.13 10.03
C VAL A 180 5.10 44.04 11.06
N ASP A 181 5.08 44.38 12.35
CA ASP A 181 4.77 43.45 13.43
C ASP A 181 3.40 42.81 13.27
N LYS A 182 2.38 43.64 13.05
CA LYS A 182 0.99 43.19 12.83
C LYS A 182 0.87 42.22 11.65
N ILE A 183 1.56 42.52 10.55
CA ILE A 183 1.57 41.67 9.35
C ILE A 183 2.32 40.36 9.63
N ALA A 184 3.50 40.44 10.26
CA ALA A 184 4.30 39.28 10.60
C ALA A 184 3.55 38.33 11.53
N ALA A 185 2.90 38.83 12.58
CA ALA A 185 2.12 38.04 13.52
C ALA A 185 0.97 37.27 12.83
N ILE A 186 0.26 37.89 11.89
CA ILE A 186 -0.80 37.22 11.10
C ILE A 186 -0.22 36.10 10.23
N ILE A 187 0.89 36.38 9.53
CA ILE A 187 1.54 35.39 8.65
C ILE A 187 2.05 34.19 9.45
N ILE A 188 2.73 34.45 10.57
CA ILE A 188 3.26 33.41 11.46
C ILE A 188 2.12 32.56 12.01
N THR A 189 1.06 33.19 12.51
CA THR A 189 -0.12 32.48 13.02
C THR A 189 -0.73 31.55 11.98
N PHE A 190 -0.93 32.06 10.76
CA PHE A 190 -1.44 31.24 9.66
C PHE A 190 -0.51 30.07 9.32
N PHE A 191 0.81 30.30 9.32
CA PHE A 191 1.81 29.28 9.08
C PHE A 191 1.77 28.16 10.14
N ILE A 192 1.71 28.51 11.42
CA ILE A 192 1.61 27.55 12.54
C ILE A 192 0.34 26.70 12.38
N LEU A 193 -0.82 27.35 12.22
CA LEU A 193 -2.11 26.65 12.11
C LEU A 193 -2.20 25.77 10.86
N LYS A 194 -1.65 26.22 9.73
CA LYS A 194 -1.58 25.42 8.50
C LYS A 194 -0.70 24.19 8.69
N THR A 195 0.45 24.34 9.36
CA THR A 195 1.36 23.24 9.65
C THR A 195 0.72 22.21 10.57
N ALA A 196 0.05 22.67 11.65
CA ALA A 196 -0.71 21.81 12.55
C ALA A 196 -1.82 21.05 11.80
N TYR A 197 -2.57 21.75 10.93
CA TYR A 197 -3.62 21.14 10.11
C TYR A 197 -3.09 20.06 9.15
N ASP A 198 -1.95 20.30 8.50
CA ASP A 198 -1.36 19.32 7.60
C ASP A 198 -0.95 18.04 8.32
N ILE A 199 -0.29 18.18 9.48
CA ILE A 199 0.09 17.03 10.32
C ILE A 199 -1.15 16.29 10.83
N PHE A 200 -2.18 17.04 11.24
CA PHE A 200 -3.45 16.47 11.69
C PHE A 200 -4.12 15.65 10.58
N MET A 201 -4.28 16.21 9.38
CA MET A 201 -4.96 15.54 8.27
C MET A 201 -4.17 14.32 7.81
N GLU A 202 -2.84 14.38 7.77
CA GLU A 202 -1.98 13.24 7.43
C GLU A 202 -2.09 12.11 8.47
N SER A 203 -2.05 12.45 9.76
CA SER A 203 -2.16 11.49 10.85
C SER A 203 -3.57 10.87 10.91
N PHE A 204 -4.60 11.70 10.74
CA PHE A 204 -6.00 11.26 10.70
C PHE A 204 -6.25 10.32 9.51
N PHE A 205 -5.81 10.70 8.31
CA PHE A 205 -5.90 9.87 7.11
C PHE A 205 -5.26 8.50 7.32
N THR A 206 -4.08 8.46 7.95
CA THR A 206 -3.38 7.19 8.24
C THR A 206 -4.11 6.36 9.29
N LEU A 207 -4.54 6.98 10.39
CA LEU A 207 -5.24 6.29 11.47
C LEU A 207 -6.59 5.72 11.04
N SER A 208 -7.27 6.38 10.10
CA SER A 208 -8.51 5.91 9.47
C SER A 208 -8.29 4.83 8.40
N ASP A 209 -7.08 4.28 8.28
CA ASP A 209 -6.68 3.32 7.24
C ASP A 209 -6.81 3.86 5.81
N GLY A 210 -6.67 5.18 5.63
CA GLY A 210 -6.55 5.81 4.32
C GLY A 210 -5.23 5.44 3.63
N PHE A 211 -5.28 5.31 2.30
CA PHE A 211 -4.15 4.89 1.49
C PHE A 211 -4.11 5.58 0.13
N ASP A 212 -2.93 5.70 -0.47
CA ASP A 212 -2.74 6.37 -1.76
C ASP A 212 -3.20 5.48 -2.92
N GLU A 213 -4.29 5.89 -3.56
CA GLU A 213 -4.87 5.23 -4.75
C GLU A 213 -3.89 5.14 -5.94
N ASN A 214 -2.95 6.09 -6.06
CA ASN A 214 -1.95 6.03 -7.13
C ASN A 214 -0.94 4.90 -6.90
N LEU A 215 -0.61 4.60 -5.63
CA LEU A 215 0.21 3.45 -5.28
C LEU A 215 -0.52 2.14 -5.58
N LEU A 216 -1.80 2.05 -5.23
CA LEU A 216 -2.61 0.86 -5.54
C LEU A 216 -2.64 0.55 -7.04
N LYS A 217 -2.86 1.56 -7.88
CA LYS A 217 -2.81 1.39 -9.36
C LYS A 217 -1.45 0.87 -9.82
N LYS A 218 -0.36 1.39 -9.25
CA LYS A 218 0.99 0.94 -9.58
C LYS A 218 1.25 -0.51 -9.14
N TYR A 219 0.70 -0.93 -8.00
CA TYR A 219 0.79 -2.31 -7.54
C TYR A 219 0.04 -3.24 -8.49
N GLU A 220 -1.19 -2.89 -8.85
CA GLU A 220 -2.00 -3.61 -9.82
C GLU A 220 -1.30 -3.77 -11.17
N GLU A 221 -0.76 -2.68 -11.74
CA GLU A 221 0.00 -2.73 -12.99
C GLU A 221 1.21 -3.68 -12.95
N ASP A 222 1.85 -3.81 -11.79
CA ASP A 222 2.99 -4.70 -11.62
C ASP A 222 2.57 -6.15 -11.36
N ILE A 223 1.49 -6.36 -10.61
CA ILE A 223 0.90 -7.68 -10.36
C ILE A 223 0.42 -8.30 -11.67
N LEU A 224 -0.28 -7.55 -12.52
CA LEU A 224 -0.81 -8.02 -13.80
C LEU A 224 0.27 -8.42 -14.83
N LYS A 225 1.55 -8.11 -14.57
CA LYS A 225 2.66 -8.58 -15.41
C LYS A 225 3.07 -10.02 -15.10
N LEU A 226 2.65 -10.56 -13.95
CA LEU A 226 2.94 -11.95 -13.58
C LEU A 226 2.03 -12.91 -14.35
N PRO A 227 2.55 -14.07 -14.78
CA PRO A 227 1.76 -15.04 -15.53
C PRO A 227 0.65 -15.64 -14.65
N LYS A 228 -0.40 -16.16 -15.28
CA LYS A 228 -1.54 -16.86 -14.65
C LYS A 228 -2.48 -15.99 -13.79
N ILE A 229 -2.19 -14.70 -13.62
CA ILE A 229 -3.11 -13.73 -13.03
C ILE A 229 -3.97 -13.14 -14.14
N VAL A 230 -5.30 -13.25 -14.00
CA VAL A 230 -6.26 -12.75 -15.00
C VAL A 230 -6.63 -11.30 -14.68
N SER A 231 -6.93 -11.02 -13.41
CA SER A 231 -7.32 -9.69 -12.96
C SER A 231 -6.97 -9.48 -11.47
N VAL A 232 -6.91 -8.22 -11.05
CA VAL A 232 -6.93 -7.84 -9.63
C VAL A 232 -8.34 -7.33 -9.33
N LYS A 233 -9.16 -8.16 -8.68
CA LYS A 233 -10.57 -7.85 -8.44
C LYS A 233 -10.76 -6.73 -7.43
N SER A 234 -9.97 -6.76 -6.37
CA SER A 234 -9.96 -5.70 -5.38
C SER A 234 -8.63 -5.65 -4.65
N GLN A 235 -8.27 -4.46 -4.20
CA GLN A 235 -7.08 -4.23 -3.40
C GLN A 235 -7.39 -3.16 -2.35
N ARG A 236 -6.87 -3.35 -1.14
CA ARG A 236 -6.98 -2.39 -0.05
C ARG A 236 -5.61 -2.24 0.57
N GLY A 237 -5.19 -1.00 0.79
CA GLY A 237 -3.95 -0.69 1.48
C GLY A 237 -4.19 0.02 2.78
N ARG A 238 -3.26 -0.14 3.71
CA ARG A 238 -3.20 0.62 4.96
C ARG A 238 -1.76 0.79 5.39
N THR A 239 -1.49 1.83 6.16
CA THR A 239 -0.14 2.12 6.66
C THR A 239 -0.15 2.10 8.17
N TYR A 240 0.80 1.38 8.78
CA TYR A 240 1.06 1.42 10.21
C TYR A 240 2.46 2.00 10.45
N GLY A 241 2.54 3.30 10.80
CA GLY A 241 3.80 4.04 10.83
C GLY A 241 4.51 4.03 9.47
N ALA A 242 5.68 3.40 9.38
CA ALA A 242 6.45 3.25 8.14
C ALA A 242 6.10 2.00 7.32
N ASN A 243 5.24 1.11 7.83
CA ASN A 243 4.95 -0.20 7.24
C ASN A 243 3.67 -0.14 6.40
N ILE A 244 3.72 -0.70 5.19
CA ILE A 244 2.56 -0.83 4.30
C ILE A 244 2.01 -2.24 4.41
N TYR A 245 0.70 -2.35 4.63
CA TYR A 245 -0.04 -3.60 4.62
C TYR A 245 -1.04 -3.58 3.46
N LEU A 246 -1.14 -4.69 2.75
CA LEU A 246 -2.06 -4.84 1.63
C LEU A 246 -2.99 -6.04 1.83
N ASP A 247 -4.24 -5.90 1.44
CA ASP A 247 -5.14 -7.03 1.20
C ASP A 247 -5.47 -7.02 -0.30
N VAL A 248 -5.26 -8.13 -1.00
CA VAL A 248 -5.44 -8.24 -2.45
C VAL A 248 -6.29 -9.45 -2.79
N VAL A 249 -7.27 -9.26 -3.68
CA VAL A 249 -8.05 -10.35 -4.28
C VAL A 249 -7.62 -10.52 -5.73
N LEU A 250 -7.05 -11.68 -6.04
CA LEU A 250 -6.58 -12.03 -7.38
C LEU A 250 -7.54 -13.00 -8.03
N GLU A 251 -7.91 -12.74 -9.28
CA GLU A 251 -8.61 -13.71 -10.11
C GLU A 251 -7.63 -14.49 -10.96
N MET A 252 -7.75 -15.81 -10.88
CA MET A 252 -6.87 -16.75 -11.56
C MET A 252 -7.67 -17.82 -12.28
N ASN A 253 -7.05 -18.50 -13.24
CA ASN A 253 -7.73 -19.56 -13.98
C ASN A 253 -8.23 -20.68 -13.03
N PRO A 254 -9.52 -21.08 -13.09
CA PRO A 254 -10.09 -22.13 -12.23
C PRO A 254 -9.41 -23.50 -12.34
N ASP A 255 -8.65 -23.73 -13.41
CA ASP A 255 -7.95 -24.99 -13.69
C ASP A 255 -6.64 -25.13 -12.93
N LEU A 256 -6.18 -24.08 -12.24
CA LEU A 256 -4.96 -24.12 -11.46
C LEU A 256 -5.16 -24.93 -10.19
N SER A 257 -4.20 -25.80 -9.88
CA SER A 257 -4.17 -26.47 -8.59
C SER A 257 -3.88 -25.47 -7.47
N VAL A 258 -4.27 -25.81 -6.23
CA VAL A 258 -3.96 -24.99 -5.04
C VAL A 258 -2.46 -24.72 -4.92
N TYR A 259 -1.63 -25.72 -5.27
CA TYR A 259 -0.18 -25.58 -5.27
C TYR A 259 0.30 -24.55 -6.29
N GLU A 260 -0.17 -24.61 -7.53
CA GLU A 260 0.21 -23.64 -8.58
C GLU A 260 -0.27 -22.23 -8.26
N SER A 261 -1.49 -22.09 -7.71
CA SER A 261 -1.99 -20.78 -7.29
C SER A 261 -1.13 -20.21 -6.16
N HIS A 262 -0.73 -21.05 -5.19
CA HIS A 262 0.16 -20.63 -4.10
C HIS A 262 1.54 -20.18 -4.59
N GLU A 263 2.14 -20.87 -5.56
CA GLU A 263 3.42 -20.43 -6.16
C GLU A 263 3.31 -19.07 -6.85
N VAL A 264 2.15 -18.73 -7.42
CA VAL A 264 1.91 -17.41 -7.99
C VAL A 264 1.71 -16.36 -6.90
N THR A 265 1.00 -16.68 -5.81
CA THR A 265 0.86 -15.75 -4.68
C THR A 265 2.22 -15.43 -4.03
N GLU A 266 3.11 -16.41 -3.88
CA GLU A 266 4.48 -16.15 -3.38
C GLU A 266 5.26 -15.20 -4.30
N GLN A 267 5.09 -15.30 -5.62
CA GLN A 267 5.72 -14.36 -6.57
C GLN A 267 5.18 -12.94 -6.41
N VAL A 268 3.87 -12.80 -6.19
CA VAL A 268 3.23 -11.52 -5.91
C VAL A 268 3.75 -10.92 -4.60
N GLU A 269 3.82 -11.71 -3.52
CA GLU A 269 4.38 -11.30 -2.23
C GLU A 269 5.81 -10.79 -2.36
N GLN A 270 6.67 -11.54 -3.05
CA GLN A 270 8.07 -11.17 -3.28
C GLN A 270 8.18 -9.91 -4.12
N LEU A 271 7.37 -9.77 -5.19
CA LEU A 271 7.35 -8.58 -6.03
C LEU A 271 6.98 -7.34 -5.22
N LEU A 272 5.90 -7.39 -4.44
CA LEU A 272 5.42 -6.28 -3.62
C LEU A 272 6.43 -5.91 -2.52
N THR A 273 7.03 -6.91 -1.88
CA THR A 273 8.04 -6.71 -0.83
C THR A 273 9.32 -6.09 -1.37
N LEU A 274 9.89 -6.66 -2.45
CA LEU A 274 11.21 -6.25 -2.95
C LEU A 274 11.15 -4.94 -3.76
N LYS A 275 10.10 -4.76 -4.58
CA LYS A 275 10.00 -3.61 -5.48
C LYS A 275 9.36 -2.40 -4.82
N HIS A 276 8.33 -2.62 -4.01
CA HIS A 276 7.51 -1.55 -3.45
C HIS A 276 7.72 -1.36 -1.94
N GLY A 277 8.41 -2.27 -1.27
CA GLY A 277 8.64 -2.19 0.17
C GLY A 277 7.38 -2.40 0.99
N VAL A 278 6.42 -3.18 0.46
CA VAL A 278 5.26 -3.66 1.21
C VAL A 278 5.77 -4.55 2.35
N PHE A 279 5.27 -4.33 3.55
CA PHE A 279 5.72 -5.04 4.74
C PHE A 279 5.07 -6.41 4.87
N ASP A 280 3.78 -6.49 4.55
CA ASP A 280 2.96 -7.69 4.65
C ASP A 280 1.78 -7.59 3.68
N VAL A 281 1.36 -8.71 3.10
CA VAL A 281 0.23 -8.76 2.18
C VAL A 281 -0.58 -10.03 2.41
N ASP A 282 -1.91 -9.88 2.47
CA ASP A 282 -2.85 -10.99 2.47
C ASP A 282 -3.45 -11.15 1.07
N ILE A 283 -3.31 -12.33 0.48
CA ILE A 283 -3.74 -12.60 -0.90
C ILE A 283 -4.86 -13.63 -0.88
N HIS A 284 -6.05 -13.19 -1.25
CA HIS A 284 -7.18 -14.07 -1.52
C HIS A 284 -7.23 -14.43 -3.00
N VAL A 285 -7.31 -15.72 -3.32
CA VAL A 285 -7.40 -16.20 -4.71
C VAL A 285 -8.83 -16.60 -5.00
N GLU A 286 -9.41 -16.00 -6.05
CA GLU A 286 -10.71 -16.35 -6.59
C GLU A 286 -10.56 -16.95 -8.00
N PRO A 287 -11.42 -17.90 -8.38
CA PRO A 287 -11.49 -18.36 -9.76
C PRO A 287 -12.06 -17.25 -10.65
N SER A 288 -11.40 -16.98 -11.77
CA SER A 288 -11.94 -16.11 -12.81
C SER A 288 -13.19 -16.73 -13.43
N GLU A 289 -14.04 -15.91 -14.05
CA GLU A 289 -15.16 -16.43 -14.84
C GLU A 289 -14.65 -17.38 -15.93
N ILE A 290 -15.35 -18.50 -16.09
CA ILE A 290 -15.07 -19.45 -17.17
C ILE A 290 -15.51 -18.78 -18.47
N PRO A 291 -14.64 -18.64 -19.49
CA PRO A 291 -15.02 -18.04 -20.76
C PRO A 291 -16.26 -18.74 -21.34
N HIS A 292 -17.14 -17.99 -21.99
CA HIS A 292 -18.41 -18.50 -22.51
C HIS A 292 -18.24 -19.76 -23.39
N ASP A 293 -17.18 -19.81 -24.22
CA ASP A 293 -16.83 -20.94 -25.07
C ASP A 293 -16.34 -22.19 -24.35
N GLU A 294 -16.14 -22.07 -23.04
CA GLU A 294 -15.71 -23.13 -22.12
C GLU A 294 -16.83 -23.54 -21.15
N MET A 295 -18.00 -22.91 -21.25
CA MET A 295 -19.20 -23.38 -20.56
C MET A 295 -19.55 -24.78 -21.03
N TYR A 296 -20.12 -25.59 -20.12
CA TYR A 296 -20.38 -27.00 -20.37
C TYR A 296 -21.17 -27.26 -21.66
N GLU A 297 -22.22 -26.50 -21.93
CA GLU A 297 -23.05 -26.65 -23.14
C GLU A 297 -22.27 -26.35 -24.43
N HIS A 298 -21.39 -25.36 -24.40
CA HIS A 298 -20.56 -24.99 -25.54
C HIS A 298 -19.45 -26.00 -25.81
N VAL A 299 -18.84 -26.53 -24.74
CA VAL A 299 -17.87 -27.62 -24.86
C VAL A 299 -18.57 -28.89 -25.36
N TYR A 300 -19.79 -29.16 -24.91
CA TYR A 300 -20.61 -30.27 -25.38
C TYR A 300 -20.80 -30.19 -26.90
N ASP A 301 -21.29 -29.07 -27.42
CA ASP A 301 -21.52 -28.87 -28.85
C ASP A 301 -20.23 -28.94 -29.66
N LYS A 302 -19.14 -28.36 -29.14
CA LYS A 302 -17.82 -28.36 -29.77
C LYS A 302 -17.26 -29.78 -29.89
N LEU A 303 -17.28 -30.55 -28.80
CA LEU A 303 -16.78 -31.93 -28.80
C LEU A 303 -17.68 -32.86 -29.62
N PHE A 304 -19.00 -32.66 -29.61
CA PHE A 304 -19.93 -33.39 -30.48
C PHE A 304 -19.60 -33.16 -31.95
N ARG A 305 -19.35 -31.89 -32.34
CA ARG A 305 -18.93 -31.54 -33.69
C ARG A 305 -17.59 -32.17 -34.05
N PHE A 306 -16.59 -32.09 -33.17
CA PHE A 306 -15.26 -32.67 -33.40
C PHE A 306 -15.30 -34.19 -33.56
N GLU A 307 -16.09 -34.90 -32.76
CA GLU A 307 -16.33 -36.33 -32.98
C GLU A 307 -16.93 -36.59 -34.36
N THR A 308 -17.93 -35.80 -34.74
CA THR A 308 -18.58 -35.92 -36.05
C THR A 308 -17.59 -35.68 -37.20
N GLU A 309 -16.72 -34.68 -37.08
CA GLU A 309 -15.66 -34.35 -38.05
C GLU A 309 -14.64 -35.48 -38.18
N ILE A 310 -14.23 -36.10 -37.07
CA ILE A 310 -13.34 -37.26 -37.06
C ILE A 310 -13.99 -38.45 -37.76
N GLN A 311 -15.27 -38.76 -37.49
CA GLN A 311 -15.96 -39.89 -38.12
C GLN A 311 -16.21 -39.68 -39.62
N ALA A 312 -16.39 -38.42 -40.04
CA ALA A 312 -16.61 -38.04 -41.43
C ALA A 312 -15.33 -37.87 -42.26
N HIS A 313 -14.15 -37.87 -41.63
CA HIS A 313 -12.89 -37.42 -42.24
C HIS A 313 -13.01 -36.02 -42.85
N ALA A 314 -13.60 -35.09 -42.11
CA ALA A 314 -13.71 -33.70 -42.52
C ALA A 314 -12.32 -33.06 -42.66
N ASN A 315 -12.18 -32.05 -43.52
CA ASN A 315 -10.89 -31.43 -43.76
C ASN A 315 -10.27 -30.85 -42.46
N GLY A 316 -9.05 -31.28 -42.12
CA GLY A 316 -8.32 -30.83 -40.93
C GLY A 316 -8.60 -31.62 -39.65
N TYR A 317 -9.38 -32.71 -39.70
CA TYR A 317 -9.65 -33.55 -38.52
C TYR A 317 -8.40 -34.15 -37.88
N GLU A 318 -7.29 -34.24 -38.63
CA GLU A 318 -6.01 -34.76 -38.14
C GLU A 318 -5.40 -33.89 -37.02
N GLU A 319 -5.74 -32.60 -37.00
CA GLU A 319 -5.31 -31.65 -35.95
C GLU A 319 -6.06 -31.88 -34.63
N LEU A 320 -7.24 -32.51 -34.67
CA LEU A 320 -8.03 -32.86 -33.50
C LEU A 320 -7.51 -34.10 -32.78
N ILE A 321 -6.58 -34.84 -33.39
CA ILE A 321 -6.04 -36.09 -32.84
C ILE A 321 -4.66 -35.81 -32.25
N ASP A 322 -4.50 -36.10 -30.96
CA ASP A 322 -3.24 -35.89 -30.26
C ASP A 322 -2.13 -36.81 -30.79
N ASP A 323 -0.87 -36.35 -30.74
CA ASP A 323 0.25 -37.17 -31.21
C ASP A 323 0.47 -38.43 -30.36
N GLN A 324 0.03 -38.43 -29.10
CA GLN A 324 0.02 -39.60 -28.22
C GLN A 324 -1.29 -40.40 -28.28
N TYR A 325 -2.13 -40.16 -29.28
CA TYR A 325 -3.43 -40.80 -29.41
C TYR A 325 -3.35 -42.33 -29.44
N LEU A 326 -4.23 -42.95 -28.65
CA LEU A 326 -4.39 -44.40 -28.57
C LEU A 326 -5.84 -44.82 -28.86
N LEU A 327 -6.02 -45.64 -29.89
CA LEU A 327 -7.28 -46.28 -30.23
C LEU A 327 -7.26 -47.76 -29.81
N ILE A 328 -8.30 -48.21 -29.12
CA ILE A 328 -8.58 -49.62 -28.87
C ILE A 328 -9.84 -50.00 -29.66
N ASP A 329 -9.69 -50.87 -30.67
CA ASP A 329 -10.82 -51.33 -31.47
C ASP A 329 -11.69 -52.37 -30.75
N ALA A 330 -12.84 -52.71 -31.32
CA ALA A 330 -13.78 -53.69 -30.75
C ALA A 330 -13.21 -55.12 -30.63
N LYS A 331 -12.05 -55.41 -31.25
CA LYS A 331 -11.31 -56.67 -31.13
C LYS A 331 -10.17 -56.58 -30.12
N GLY A 332 -10.02 -55.45 -29.43
CA GLY A 332 -8.97 -55.19 -28.44
C GLY A 332 -7.61 -54.86 -29.05
N ARG A 333 -7.53 -54.48 -30.34
CA ARG A 333 -6.26 -54.10 -30.97
C ARG A 333 -5.96 -52.64 -30.71
N TYR A 334 -4.70 -52.38 -30.37
CA TYR A 334 -4.18 -51.03 -30.17
C TYR A 334 -3.73 -50.42 -31.50
N ARG A 335 -4.08 -49.16 -31.73
CA ARG A 335 -3.64 -48.37 -32.88
C ARG A 335 -3.20 -46.98 -32.41
N ASN A 336 -2.09 -46.49 -32.95
CA ASN A 336 -1.64 -45.11 -32.73
C ASN A 336 -2.23 -44.15 -33.79
N LYS A 337 -1.97 -42.85 -33.66
CA LYS A 337 -2.42 -41.81 -34.63
C LYS A 337 -2.14 -42.20 -36.08
N THR A 338 -0.90 -42.55 -36.42
CA THR A 338 -0.52 -42.88 -37.81
C THR A 338 -1.30 -44.09 -38.36
N GLN A 339 -1.49 -45.13 -37.55
CA GLN A 339 -2.25 -46.31 -37.93
C GLN A 339 -3.75 -46.03 -38.04
N MET A 340 -4.27 -45.15 -37.18
CA MET A 340 -5.66 -44.72 -37.24
C MET A 340 -5.93 -43.91 -38.51
N LEU A 341 -5.08 -42.94 -38.86
CA LEU A 341 -5.25 -42.11 -40.06
C LEU A 341 -5.23 -42.91 -41.38
N VAL A 342 -4.54 -44.05 -41.43
CA VAL A 342 -4.47 -44.90 -42.64
C VAL A 342 -5.66 -45.85 -42.77
N ASP A 343 -6.09 -46.44 -41.65
CA ASP A 343 -7.03 -47.58 -41.66
C ASP A 343 -8.44 -47.26 -41.15
N HIS A 344 -8.70 -46.03 -40.69
CA HIS A 344 -10.01 -45.68 -40.17
C HIS A 344 -11.03 -45.57 -41.31
N PRO A 345 -12.11 -46.35 -41.33
CA PRO A 345 -13.13 -46.21 -42.36
C PRO A 345 -13.96 -44.94 -42.11
N ILE A 346 -14.45 -44.31 -43.17
CA ILE A 346 -15.48 -43.26 -43.04
C ILE A 346 -16.73 -43.92 -42.45
N GLN A 347 -17.25 -43.33 -41.37
CA GLN A 347 -18.44 -43.83 -40.67
C GLN A 347 -19.61 -42.85 -40.80
N THR A 348 -20.78 -43.28 -40.34
CA THR A 348 -21.95 -42.41 -40.29
C THR A 348 -21.73 -41.30 -39.27
N THR A 349 -22.13 -40.07 -39.60
CA THR A 349 -22.07 -38.90 -38.71
C THR A 349 -23.20 -38.86 -37.67
N TYR A 350 -24.08 -39.86 -37.67
CA TYR A 350 -25.19 -39.92 -36.74
C TYR A 350 -24.73 -40.52 -35.40
N LEU A 351 -24.32 -39.64 -34.47
CA LEU A 351 -23.93 -40.01 -33.12
C LEU A 351 -25.18 -40.08 -32.23
N SER A 352 -25.65 -41.29 -31.92
CA SER A 352 -26.77 -41.51 -31.00
C SER A 352 -26.30 -41.64 -29.55
N ASN A 353 -27.19 -41.38 -28.58
CA ASN A 353 -26.91 -41.50 -27.14
C ASN A 353 -25.61 -40.79 -26.70
N TYR A 354 -25.32 -39.63 -27.30
CA TYR A 354 -24.14 -38.87 -26.94
C TYR A 354 -24.25 -38.37 -25.49
N GLN A 355 -23.23 -38.64 -24.69
CA GLN A 355 -23.08 -38.18 -23.33
C GLN A 355 -21.67 -37.65 -23.14
N MET A 356 -21.56 -36.52 -22.47
CA MET A 356 -20.28 -35.96 -22.04
C MET A 356 -20.22 -36.03 -20.51
N THR A 357 -19.12 -36.51 -19.97
CA THR A 357 -18.83 -36.51 -18.54
C THR A 357 -17.57 -35.68 -18.31
N SER A 358 -17.67 -34.67 -17.45
CA SER A 358 -16.53 -33.82 -17.11
C SER A 358 -15.65 -34.53 -16.07
N ILE A 359 -14.48 -35.03 -16.48
CA ILE A 359 -13.48 -35.57 -15.54
C ILE A 359 -12.75 -34.42 -14.85
N SER A 360 -12.39 -33.38 -15.60
CA SER A 360 -11.88 -32.10 -15.12
C SER A 360 -12.28 -31.00 -16.08
N GLN A 361 -11.96 -29.74 -15.79
CA GLN A 361 -12.19 -28.66 -16.75
C GLN A 361 -11.45 -28.90 -18.08
N LYS A 362 -10.20 -29.38 -18.00
CA LYS A 362 -9.35 -29.71 -19.16
C LYS A 362 -9.56 -31.12 -19.73
N SER A 363 -10.44 -31.95 -19.17
CA SER A 363 -10.61 -33.32 -19.65
C SER A 363 -12.06 -33.77 -19.64
N LYS A 364 -12.58 -34.14 -20.80
CA LYS A 364 -13.94 -34.63 -20.97
C LYS A 364 -13.90 -36.06 -21.48
N LEU A 365 -14.69 -36.92 -20.85
CA LEU A 365 -15.00 -38.24 -21.38
C LEU A 365 -16.28 -38.12 -22.19
N VAL A 366 -16.24 -38.52 -23.44
CA VAL A 366 -17.36 -38.47 -24.36
C VAL A 366 -17.72 -39.90 -24.75
N THR A 367 -18.99 -40.25 -24.66
CA THR A 367 -19.50 -41.57 -25.04
C THR A 367 -20.66 -41.41 -26.00
N PHE A 368 -20.69 -42.21 -27.07
CA PHE A 368 -21.76 -42.19 -28.06
C PHE A 368 -21.88 -43.52 -28.77
N GLU A 369 -22.94 -43.70 -29.54
CA GLU A 369 -23.26 -44.94 -30.23
C GLU A 369 -23.31 -44.74 -31.75
N ILE A 370 -22.61 -45.62 -32.46
CA ILE A 370 -22.67 -45.75 -33.93
C ILE A 370 -22.99 -47.21 -34.25
N GLY A 371 -24.16 -47.45 -34.85
CA GLY A 371 -24.63 -48.81 -35.14
C GLY A 371 -24.71 -49.67 -33.88
N ASP A 372 -24.03 -50.83 -33.90
CA ASP A 372 -23.97 -51.78 -32.78
C ASP A 372 -22.78 -51.56 -31.82
N TYR A 373 -22.07 -50.44 -31.95
CA TYR A 373 -20.89 -50.13 -31.17
C TYR A 373 -21.09 -48.89 -30.29
N VAL A 374 -20.48 -48.96 -29.10
CA VAL A 374 -20.32 -47.84 -28.17
C VAL A 374 -18.89 -47.33 -28.32
N HIS A 375 -18.77 -46.04 -28.58
CA HIS A 375 -17.53 -45.32 -28.69
C HIS A 375 -17.30 -44.52 -27.40
N THR A 376 -16.07 -44.47 -26.94
CA THR A 376 -15.67 -43.72 -25.74
C THR A 376 -14.37 -42.99 -26.03
N SER A 377 -14.43 -41.66 -26.03
CA SER A 377 -13.28 -40.78 -26.28
C SER A 377 -12.90 -40.02 -25.03
N LEU A 378 -11.60 -39.91 -24.77
CA LEU A 378 -11.06 -38.98 -23.80
C LEU A 378 -10.47 -37.78 -24.54
N TRP A 379 -11.10 -36.63 -24.34
CA TRP A 379 -10.66 -35.34 -24.84
C TRP A 379 -9.87 -34.60 -23.77
N ARG A 380 -8.75 -34.00 -24.16
CA ARG A 380 -7.92 -33.16 -23.29
C ARG A 380 -7.69 -31.80 -23.94
N ARG A 381 -7.78 -30.74 -23.13
CA ARG A 381 -7.47 -29.38 -23.53
C ARG A 381 -6.10 -28.97 -23.03
N HIS A 382 -5.23 -28.62 -23.97
CA HIS A 382 -4.03 -27.84 -23.71
C HIS A 382 -4.29 -26.40 -24.15
N GLU A 383 -3.92 -26.03 -25.37
CA GLU A 383 -4.36 -24.78 -26.02
C GLU A 383 -5.66 -25.00 -26.80
N ASN A 384 -5.75 -26.13 -27.53
CA ASN A 384 -6.94 -26.61 -28.21
C ASN A 384 -7.39 -27.95 -27.61
N TRP A 385 -8.62 -28.37 -27.91
CA TRP A 385 -9.13 -29.69 -27.56
C TRP A 385 -8.62 -30.72 -28.55
N THR A 386 -7.95 -31.76 -28.05
CA THR A 386 -7.52 -32.92 -28.83
C THR A 386 -8.03 -34.20 -28.19
N VAL A 387 -8.31 -35.21 -29.00
CA VAL A 387 -8.62 -36.56 -28.51
C VAL A 387 -7.30 -37.29 -28.26
N ILE A 388 -7.13 -37.80 -27.04
CA ILE A 388 -5.93 -38.52 -26.62
C ILE A 388 -6.14 -40.03 -26.54
N PHE A 389 -7.40 -40.45 -26.43
CA PHE A 389 -7.75 -41.86 -26.33
C PHE A 389 -9.14 -42.11 -26.91
N HIS A 390 -9.32 -43.24 -27.59
CA HIS A 390 -10.61 -43.70 -28.08
C HIS A 390 -10.74 -45.21 -27.90
N GLN A 391 -11.92 -45.66 -27.49
CA GLN A 391 -12.24 -47.07 -27.37
C GLN A 391 -13.55 -47.37 -28.07
N ILE A 392 -13.55 -48.44 -28.86
CA ILE A 392 -14.74 -48.97 -29.51
C ILE A 392 -15.09 -50.29 -28.81
N SER A 393 -16.32 -50.41 -28.35
CA SER A 393 -16.83 -51.63 -27.70
C SER A 393 -18.16 -52.02 -28.34
N LYS A 394 -18.49 -53.31 -28.33
CA LYS A 394 -19.79 -53.77 -28.81
C LYS A 394 -20.86 -53.45 -27.76
N LYS A 395 -22.05 -53.00 -28.17
CA LYS A 395 -23.18 -52.81 -27.25
C LYS A 395 -23.41 -54.12 -26.49
N GLN A 396 -23.48 -54.04 -25.16
CA GLN A 396 -23.99 -55.15 -24.36
C GLN A 396 -25.50 -55.25 -24.62
N ALA A 397 -25.96 -56.45 -24.97
CA ALA A 397 -27.35 -56.74 -25.30
C ALA A 397 -28.27 -56.66 -24.08
#